data_AF-A0A497Q600-F1
#
_entry.id   AF-A0A497Q600-F1
#
_cell.length_a   1.000
_cell.length_b   1.000
_cell.length_c   1.000
_cell.angle_alpha   90.00
_cell.angle_beta   90.00
_cell.angle_gamma   90.00
#
_symmetry.space_group_name_H-M   'P 1'
#
loop_
_entity.id
_entity.type
_entity.pdbx_description
1 polymer ?
#
loop_
_entity_poly.entity_id
_entity_poly.type
_entity_poly.pdbx_seq_one_letter_code
_entity_poly.pdbx_strand_id
1 'polypeptide(L)' 'GERTLVPLQTGHSVYLIVHGIGLKRAKQLLNLFTIDGRVPEPVRVARHIAAGIHRDMEF' A
#
# COMPACT_ATOMS: atom_id res chain seq x y z
N GLY A 1 9.97 1.24 13.16
CA GLY A 1 9.42 0.21 14.06
C GLY A 1 9.72 -1.17 13.51
N GLU A 2 9.27 -2.22 14.18
CA GLU A 2 9.41 -3.61 13.72
C GLU A 2 8.65 -3.85 12.40
N ARG A 3 9.23 -4.64 11.49
CA ARG A 3 8.57 -5.07 10.25
C ARG A 3 7.77 -6.33 10.53
N THR A 4 6.44 -6.23 10.51
CA THR A 4 5.55 -7.37 10.73
C THR A 4 4.97 -7.87 9.41
N LEU A 5 5.00 -9.17 9.18
CA LEU A 5 4.32 -9.78 8.03
C LEU A 5 2.81 -9.84 8.29
N VAL A 6 2.01 -9.33 7.37
CA VAL A 6 0.55 -9.26 7.49
C VAL A 6 -0.12 -9.82 6.23
N PRO A 7 -1.05 -10.79 6.36
CA PRO A 7 -1.84 -11.26 5.23
C PRO A 7 -2.98 -10.29 4.92
N LEU A 8 -3.25 -10.09 3.63
CA LEU A 8 -4.34 -9.29 3.07
C LEU A 8 -5.52 -10.17 2.65
N GLN A 9 -6.71 -9.59 2.55
CA GLN A 9 -7.91 -10.28 2.05
C GLN A 9 -7.81 -10.66 0.56
N THR A 10 -6.96 -9.99 -0.20
CA THR A 10 -6.65 -10.29 -1.60
C THR A 10 -5.79 -11.56 -1.77
N GLY A 11 -5.41 -12.24 -0.69
CA GLY A 11 -4.60 -13.46 -0.72
C GLY A 11 -3.09 -13.21 -0.73
N HIS A 12 -2.65 -11.95 -0.72
CA HIS A 12 -1.23 -11.58 -0.65
C HIS A 12 -0.75 -11.37 0.79
N SER A 13 0.57 -11.40 1.00
CA SER A 13 1.19 -10.99 2.27
C SER A 13 2.15 -9.83 2.04
N VAL A 14 2.13 -8.86 2.95
CA VAL A 14 2.96 -7.66 2.90
C VAL A 14 3.68 -7.44 4.22
N TYR A 15 4.87 -6.85 4.16
CA TYR A 15 5.57 -6.38 5.36
C TYR A 15 5.12 -4.97 5.69
N LEU A 16 4.69 -4.75 6.93
CA LEU A 16 4.20 -3.48 7.42
C LEU A 16 5.06 -2.98 8.57
N ILE A 17 5.34 -1.68 8.57
CA ILE A 17 5.79 -0.95 9.75
C ILE A 17 4.65 -0.03 10.14
N VAL A 18 4.28 -0.01 11.43
CA VAL A 18 3.14 0.77 11.91
C VAL A 18 3.62 1.92 12.78
N HIS A 19 3.02 3.09 12.57
CA HIS A 19 3.27 4.32 13.34
C HIS A 19 1.95 4.98 13.70
N GLY A 20 1.78 5.41 14.95
CA GLY A 20 0.60 6.15 15.42
C GLY A 20 -0.71 5.35 15.54
N ILE A 21 -0.76 4.11 15.06
CA ILE A 21 -1.94 3.23 15.17
C ILE A 21 -1.51 1.80 15.56
N GLY A 22 -2.45 0.97 16.02
CA GLY A 22 -2.18 -0.44 16.30
C GLY A 22 -2.15 -1.31 15.05
N LEU A 23 -1.42 -2.43 15.08
CA LEU A 23 -1.29 -3.38 13.96
C LEU A 23 -2.64 -3.88 13.42
N LYS A 24 -3.58 -4.20 14.32
CA LYS A 24 -4.95 -4.63 13.95
C LYS A 24 -5.67 -3.57 13.11
N ARG A 25 -5.59 -2.30 13.52
CA ARG A 25 -6.22 -1.18 12.80
C ARG A 25 -5.52 -0.92 11.47
N ALA A 26 -4.20 -1.00 11.44
CA ALA A 26 -3.41 -0.85 10.22
C ALA A 26 -3.76 -1.94 9.19
N LYS A 27 -3.92 -3.21 9.62
CA LYS A 27 -4.39 -4.30 8.76
C LYS A 27 -5.79 -4.04 8.20
N GLN A 28 -6.72 -3.56 9.02
CA GLN A 28 -8.06 -3.21 8.56
C GLN A 28 -8.03 -2.11 7.49
N LEU A 29 -7.22 -1.06 7.69
CA LEU A 29 -7.05 0.00 6.71
C LEU A 29 -6.42 -0.51 5.41
N LEU A 30 -5.40 -1.36 5.50
CA LEU A 30 -4.79 -1.99 4.32
C LEU A 30 -5.81 -2.78 3.52
N ASN A 31 -6.63 -3.60 4.17
CA ASN A 31 -7.69 -4.36 3.48
C ASN A 31 -8.75 -3.44 2.86
N LEU A 32 -9.14 -2.37 3.56
CA LEU A 32 -10.10 -1.39 3.03
C LEU A 32 -9.57 -0.68 1.77
N PHE A 33 -8.27 -0.37 1.74
CA PHE A 33 -7.64 0.35 0.64
C PHE A 33 -7.04 -0.55 -0.43
N THR A 34 -7.05 -1.87 -0.28
CA THR A 34 -6.47 -2.80 -1.28
C THR A 34 -7.60 -3.60 -1.89
N ILE A 35 -8.07 -3.16 -3.07
CA ILE A 35 -9.14 -3.83 -3.81
C ILE A 35 -8.59 -5.07 -4.52
N ASP A 36 -7.42 -4.95 -5.15
CA ASP A 36 -6.75 -6.03 -5.86
C ASP A 36 -5.23 -6.04 -5.60
N GLY A 37 -4.63 -7.22 -5.70
CA GLY A 37 -3.19 -7.39 -5.58
C GLY A 37 -2.66 -7.08 -4.17
N ARG A 38 -1.38 -6.67 -4.11
CA ARG A 38 -0.65 -6.43 -2.86
C ARG A 38 -0.43 -4.95 -2.52
N VAL A 39 -0.80 -4.03 -3.42
CA VAL A 39 -0.50 -2.60 -3.32
C VAL A 39 -1.81 -1.84 -3.09
N PRO A 40 -1.95 -1.07 -2.00
CA PRO A 40 -3.15 -0.27 -1.76
C PRO A 40 -3.44 0.69 -2.92
N GLU A 41 -4.71 0.85 -3.25
CA GLU A 41 -5.23 1.71 -4.31
C GLU A 41 -4.67 3.13 -4.28
N PRO A 42 -4.60 3.83 -3.13
CA PRO A 42 -4.04 5.18 -3.10
C PRO A 42 -2.55 5.21 -3.49
N VAL A 43 -1.79 4.19 -3.09
CA VAL A 43 -0.36 4.06 -3.44
C VAL A 43 -0.19 3.71 -4.91
N ARG A 44 -1.06 2.85 -5.44
CA ARG A 44 -1.07 2.47 -6.86
C ARG A 44 -1.40 3.67 -7.76
N VAL A 45 -2.42 4.45 -7.40
CA VAL A 45 -2.78 5.69 -8.10
C VAL A 45 -1.63 6.70 -8.05
N ALA A 46 -1.04 6.94 -6.87
CA ALA A 46 0.11 7.84 -6.73
C ALA A 46 1.28 7.41 -7.62
N ARG A 47 1.58 6.10 -7.70
CA ARG A 47 2.60 5.55 -8.61
C ARG A 47 2.28 5.83 -10.07
N HIS A 48 1.04 5.62 -10.51
CA HIS A 48 0.65 5.89 -11.90
C HIS A 48 0.77 7.38 -12.26
N ILE A 49 0.33 8.27 -11.37
CA ILE A 49 0.46 9.72 -11.56
C ILE A 49 1.93 10.11 -11.66
N ALA A 50 2.76 9.68 -10.72
CA ALA A 50 4.20 9.96 -10.74
C ALA A 50 4.88 9.44 -12.01
N ALA A 51 4.51 8.24 -12.47
CA ALA A 51 5.03 7.68 -13.71
C ALA A 51 4.57 8.44 -14.96
N GLY A 52 3.33 8.98 -14.96
CA GLY A 52 2.85 9.87 -16.03
C GLY A 52 3.64 11.16 -16.08
N ILE A 53 3.73 11.87 -14.95
CA ILE A 53 4.51 13.10 -14.81
C ILE A 53 5.96 12.88 -15.22
N HIS A 54 6.60 11.79 -14.78
CA HIS A 54 7.98 11.50 -15.14
C HIS A 54 8.17 11.34 -16.66
N ARG A 55 7.28 10.57 -17.33
CA ARG A 55 7.35 10.41 -18.79
C ARG A 55 7.14 11.74 -19.53
N ASP A 56 6.26 12.59 -19.04
CA ASP A 56 5.90 13.85 -19.70
C ASP A 56 6.93 14.97 -19.44
N MET A 57 7.75 14.87 -18.38
CA MET A 57 8.79 15.83 -18.02
C MET A 57 10.20 15.43 -18.49
N GLU A 58 10.39 14.26 -19.08
CA GLU A 58 11.66 13.91 -19.72
C GLU A 58 11.77 14.71 -21.03
N PHE A 59 12.65 15.71 -21.05
CA PHE A 59 12.98 16.55 -22.21
C PHE A 59 13.85 15.83 -23.23
#